data_AF-A0A0Q7SUL1-F1
#
_entry.id   AF-A0A0Q7SUL1-F1
#
_cell.length_a   1.000
_cell.length_b   1.000
_cell.length_c   1.000
_cell.angle_alpha   90.00
_cell.angle_beta   90.00
_cell.angle_gamma   90.00
#
_symmetry.space_group_name_H-M   'P 1'
#
loop_
_entity.id
_entity.type
_entity.pdbx_description
1 polymer ?
#
loop_
_entity_poly.entity_id
_entity_poly.type
_entity_poly.pdbx_seq_one_letter_code
_entity_poly.pdbx_strand_id
1 'polypeptide(L)'
;MLEPARPLPQLPPNWAAHLESGVSHRLGSSHADGQPEICRALAAQALADGRLEVLLAVETGDRLLAAVQSSGRIAYVAAQPGSHLTLHVKGVDAEVCTATPGHAALFERCRERFIAQVEPYGFTREAIMAIWYDLDVQRLAGIRFTPIGAWDQTPGPGAGQPVELLR
;
A
#
# COMPACT_ATOMS: atom_id res chain seq x y z
N MET A 1 7.90 -35.27 -9.65
CA MET A 1 8.15 -33.98 -10.31
C MET A 1 7.11 -33.02 -9.79
N LEU A 2 7.48 -32.02 -8.97
CA LEU A 2 6.56 -30.93 -8.64
C LEU A 2 6.32 -30.13 -9.92
N GLU A 3 5.06 -29.81 -10.22
CA GLU A 3 4.75 -28.82 -11.24
C GLU A 3 5.44 -27.48 -10.88
N PRO A 4 5.99 -26.74 -11.86
CA PRO A 4 6.50 -25.41 -11.59
C PRO A 4 5.35 -24.57 -11.01
N ALA A 5 5.59 -23.93 -9.86
CA ALA A 5 4.60 -23.10 -9.21
C ALA A 5 4.07 -22.06 -10.20
N ARG A 6 2.74 -21.97 -10.33
CA ARG A 6 2.12 -20.97 -11.21
C ARG A 6 2.53 -19.58 -10.71
N PRO A 7 3.01 -18.68 -11.59
CA PRO A 7 3.34 -17.31 -11.20
C PRO A 7 2.15 -16.63 -10.52
N LEU A 8 2.43 -15.87 -9.46
CA LEU A 8 1.41 -15.13 -8.74
C LEU A 8 0.88 -13.99 -9.64
N PRO A 9 -0.40 -13.62 -9.50
CA PRO A 9 -0.94 -12.45 -10.18
C PRO A 9 -0.12 -11.19 -9.86
N GLN A 10 0.17 -10.38 -10.88
CA GLN A 10 0.99 -9.17 -10.73
C GLN A 10 0.24 -7.94 -11.24
N LEU A 11 0.49 -6.78 -10.61
CA LEU A 11 0.04 -5.51 -11.18
C LEU A 11 0.76 -5.23 -12.50
N PRO A 12 0.06 -4.69 -13.52
CA PRO A 12 0.72 -4.13 -14.70
C PRO A 12 1.80 -3.10 -14.32
N PRO A 13 2.89 -2.97 -15.10
CA PRO A 13 4.03 -2.12 -14.74
C PRO A 13 3.68 -0.66 -14.40
N ASN A 14 2.69 -0.07 -15.08
CA ASN A 14 2.23 1.28 -14.78
C ASN A 14 1.59 1.38 -13.39
N TRP A 15 0.80 0.38 -12.98
CA TRP A 15 0.17 0.33 -11.66
C TRP A 15 1.14 -0.06 -10.55
N ALA A 16 2.13 -0.91 -10.85
CA ALA A 16 3.24 -1.19 -9.95
C ALA A 16 4.07 0.08 -9.68
N ALA A 17 4.42 0.84 -10.72
CA ALA A 17 5.13 2.12 -10.58
C ALA A 17 4.29 3.19 -9.87
N HIS A 18 2.96 3.15 -10.04
CA HIS A 18 2.03 4.08 -9.38
C HIS A 18 2.09 4.00 -7.86
N LEU A 19 2.43 2.84 -7.29
CA LEU A 19 2.56 2.70 -5.83
C LEU A 19 3.59 3.67 -5.23
N GLU A 20 4.56 4.12 -6.03
CA GLU A 20 5.61 5.02 -5.58
C GLU A 20 5.51 6.41 -6.22
N SER A 21 4.39 6.74 -6.89
CA SER A 21 4.23 8.00 -7.64
C SER A 21 3.89 9.21 -6.75
N GLY A 22 4.14 9.12 -5.44
CA GLY A 22 3.75 10.11 -4.44
C GLY A 22 2.28 10.01 -4.03
N VAL A 23 1.75 8.79 -3.99
CA VAL A 23 0.35 8.51 -3.61
C VAL A 23 0.13 8.63 -2.10
N SER A 24 -1.12 8.91 -1.71
CA SER A 24 -1.63 8.63 -0.38
C SER A 24 -2.06 7.16 -0.30
N HIS A 25 -1.43 6.40 0.60
CA HIS A 25 -1.73 5.00 0.82
C HIS A 25 -2.78 4.81 1.92
N ARG A 26 -3.81 4.01 1.63
CA ARG A 26 -4.83 3.60 2.62
C ARG A 26 -4.95 2.10 2.63
N LEU A 27 -5.02 1.54 3.83
CA LEU A 27 -5.22 0.12 4.06
C LEU A 27 -6.54 -0.09 4.79
N GLY A 28 -7.18 -1.21 4.50
CA GLY A 28 -8.34 -1.70 5.22
C GLY A 28 -8.27 -3.21 5.42
N SER A 29 -8.70 -3.67 6.57
CA SER A 29 -8.91 -5.09 6.86
C SER A 29 -10.13 -5.25 7.76
N SER A 30 -10.44 -6.47 8.16
CA SER A 30 -11.54 -6.77 9.05
C SER A 30 -11.18 -7.91 9.98
N HIS A 31 -11.58 -7.81 11.24
CA HIS A 31 -11.53 -8.93 12.17
C HIS A 31 -12.46 -10.07 11.73
N ALA A 32 -12.35 -11.23 12.37
CA ALA A 32 -13.16 -12.41 12.07
C ALA A 32 -14.67 -12.19 12.26
N ASP A 33 -15.06 -11.26 13.15
CA ASP A 33 -16.44 -10.83 13.39
C ASP A 33 -16.96 -9.81 12.35
N GLY A 34 -16.11 -9.41 11.40
CA GLY A 34 -16.43 -8.43 10.36
C GLY A 34 -16.20 -6.97 10.75
N GLN A 35 -15.72 -6.67 11.97
CA GLN A 35 -15.39 -5.31 12.37
C GLN A 35 -14.29 -4.73 11.47
N PRO A 36 -14.54 -3.65 10.72
CA PRO A 36 -13.54 -3.08 9.83
C PRO A 36 -12.51 -2.23 10.59
N GLU A 37 -11.29 -2.25 10.08
CA GLU A 37 -10.17 -1.42 10.51
C GLU A 37 -9.55 -0.73 9.30
N ILE A 38 -9.10 0.51 9.48
CA ILE A 38 -8.41 1.29 8.45
C ILE A 38 -7.14 1.93 9.00
N CYS A 39 -6.11 2.05 8.17
CA CYS A 39 -4.90 2.78 8.54
C CYS A 39 -4.30 3.48 7.32
N ARG A 40 -3.50 4.53 7.57
CA ARG A 40 -2.63 5.12 6.57
C ARG A 40 -1.33 4.32 6.49
N ALA A 41 -0.93 3.93 5.29
CA ALA A 41 0.43 3.46 5.04
C ALA A 41 1.32 4.62 4.57
N LEU A 42 2.63 4.45 4.68
CA LEU A 42 3.63 5.47 4.44
C LEU A 42 4.47 5.21 3.19
N ALA A 43 4.55 3.95 2.75
CA ALA A 43 5.21 3.53 1.54
C ALA A 43 4.64 2.21 1.03
N ALA A 44 4.81 1.92 -0.27
CA ALA A 44 4.43 0.65 -0.86
C ALA A 44 5.24 0.33 -2.11
N GLN A 45 5.43 -0.96 -2.40
CA GLN A 45 6.06 -1.45 -3.62
C GLN A 45 5.42 -2.74 -4.12
N ALA A 46 5.60 -3.03 -5.41
CA ALA A 46 5.39 -4.36 -5.96
C ALA A 46 6.69 -5.16 -5.85
N LEU A 47 6.61 -6.38 -5.34
CA LEU A 47 7.73 -7.30 -5.21
C LEU A 47 7.92 -8.10 -6.51
N ALA A 48 9.14 -8.61 -6.73
CA ALA A 48 9.48 -9.37 -7.92
C ALA A 48 8.67 -10.68 -8.08
N ASP A 49 8.17 -11.23 -6.96
CA ASP A 49 7.31 -12.42 -6.96
C ASP A 49 5.84 -12.12 -7.29
N GLY A 50 5.46 -10.85 -7.46
CA GLY A 50 4.10 -10.41 -7.75
C GLY A 50 3.30 -9.89 -6.55
N ARG A 51 3.77 -10.18 -5.33
CA ARG A 51 3.12 -9.67 -4.11
C ARG A 51 3.31 -8.17 -3.99
N LEU A 52 2.43 -7.54 -3.23
CA LEU A 52 2.59 -6.14 -2.82
C LEU A 52 3.11 -6.10 -1.38
N GLU A 53 3.95 -5.11 -1.11
CA GLU A 53 4.40 -4.78 0.24
C GLU A 53 4.01 -3.35 0.57
N VAL A 54 3.41 -3.14 1.74
CA VAL A 54 3.03 -1.82 2.25
C VAL A 54 3.63 -1.62 3.64
N LEU A 55 4.15 -0.43 3.92
CA LEU A 55 4.75 -0.07 5.20
C LEU A 55 3.86 0.91 5.94
N LEU A 56 3.65 0.68 7.24
CA LEU A 56 2.86 1.56 8.11
C LEU A 56 3.51 1.70 9.48
N ALA A 57 3.23 2.81 10.17
CA ALA A 57 3.68 3.02 11.53
C ALA A 57 2.97 2.04 12.47
N VAL A 58 3.73 1.34 13.32
CA VAL A 58 3.18 0.37 14.27
C VAL A 58 2.21 1.04 15.25
N GLU A 59 2.56 2.23 15.74
CA GLU A 59 1.81 2.96 16.77
C GLU A 59 0.39 3.34 16.34
N THR A 60 0.17 3.63 15.05
CA THR A 60 -1.14 4.01 14.51
C THR A 60 -1.81 2.89 13.73
N GLY A 61 -1.15 1.74 13.59
CA GLY A 61 -1.58 0.61 12.77
C GLY A 61 -1.95 -0.64 13.55
N ASP A 62 -1.82 -0.65 14.88
CA ASP A 62 -1.99 -1.82 15.75
C ASP A 62 -3.29 -2.62 15.48
N ARG A 63 -4.43 -1.94 15.40
CA ARG A 63 -5.73 -2.56 15.14
C ARG A 63 -5.81 -3.17 13.74
N LEU A 64 -5.31 -2.45 12.73
CA LEU A 64 -5.25 -2.97 11.36
C LEU A 64 -4.31 -4.19 11.28
N LEU A 65 -3.15 -4.14 11.94
CA LEU A 65 -2.19 -5.25 11.97
C LEU A 65 -2.83 -6.49 12.61
N ALA A 66 -3.57 -6.33 13.70
CA ALA A 66 -4.33 -7.41 14.33
C ALA A 66 -5.44 -7.96 13.41
N ALA A 67 -6.17 -7.09 12.72
CA ALA A 67 -7.19 -7.50 11.75
C ALA A 67 -6.60 -8.32 10.58
N VAL A 68 -5.44 -7.89 10.05
CA VAL A 68 -4.70 -8.62 9.02
C VAL A 68 -4.25 -9.98 9.52
N GLN A 69 -3.63 -10.05 10.71
CA GLN A 69 -3.20 -11.33 11.31
C GLN A 69 -4.38 -12.29 11.51
N SER A 70 -5.55 -11.78 11.88
CA SER A 70 -6.74 -12.62 12.14
C SER A 70 -7.41 -13.15 10.87
N SER A 71 -7.35 -12.40 9.76
CA SER A 71 -8.16 -12.68 8.57
C SER A 71 -7.36 -13.07 7.34
N GLY A 72 -6.09 -12.69 7.25
CA GLY A 72 -5.26 -12.80 6.05
C GLY A 72 -5.79 -11.99 4.85
N ARG A 73 -6.75 -11.09 5.06
CA ARG A 73 -7.40 -10.29 4.00
C ARG A 73 -7.02 -8.83 4.13
N ILE A 74 -6.83 -8.17 2.99
CA ILE A 74 -6.52 -6.75 2.96
C ILE A 74 -7.15 -6.05 1.75
N ALA A 75 -7.50 -4.79 1.94
CA ALA A 75 -7.83 -3.83 0.91
C ALA A 75 -6.77 -2.74 0.93
N TYR A 76 -6.30 -2.34 -0.24
CA TYR A 76 -5.28 -1.30 -0.39
C TYR A 76 -5.71 -0.29 -1.44
N VAL A 77 -5.59 0.99 -1.13
CA VAL A 77 -5.86 2.10 -2.06
C VAL A 77 -4.63 2.98 -2.15
N ALA A 78 -4.24 3.31 -3.38
CA ALA A 78 -3.15 4.24 -3.72
C ALA A 78 -3.72 5.37 -4.58
N ALA A 79 -3.94 6.54 -3.98
CA ALA A 79 -4.51 7.71 -4.65
C ALA A 79 -3.48 8.83 -4.76
N GLN A 80 -3.19 9.29 -5.98
CA GLN A 80 -2.26 10.41 -6.19
C GLN A 80 -2.97 11.75 -5.91
N PRO A 81 -2.40 12.62 -5.05
CA PRO A 81 -2.91 13.98 -4.86
C PRO A 81 -2.96 14.75 -6.20
N GLY A 82 -3.97 15.60 -6.36
CA GLY A 82 -4.13 16.45 -7.54
C GLY A 82 -4.74 15.77 -8.76
N SER A 83 -4.16 14.66 -9.23
CA SER A 83 -4.68 13.92 -10.40
C SER A 83 -5.83 12.97 -10.04
N HIS A 84 -5.89 12.55 -8.77
CA HIS A 84 -6.79 11.50 -8.30
C HIS A 84 -6.63 10.16 -9.02
N LEU A 85 -5.51 9.92 -9.71
CA LEU A 85 -5.18 8.61 -10.26
C LEU A 85 -5.16 7.60 -9.11
N THR A 86 -6.13 6.70 -9.09
CA THR A 86 -6.43 5.87 -7.90
C THR A 86 -6.50 4.41 -8.25
N LEU A 87 -5.61 3.62 -7.64
CA LEU A 87 -5.66 2.17 -7.68
C LEU A 87 -6.34 1.64 -6.41
N HIS A 88 -7.26 0.70 -6.55
CA HIS A 88 -7.77 -0.12 -5.45
C HIS A 88 -7.43 -1.59 -5.69
N VAL A 89 -6.86 -2.25 -4.69
CA VAL A 89 -6.46 -3.66 -4.72
C VAL A 89 -7.15 -4.40 -3.58
N LYS A 90 -7.57 -5.62 -3.85
CA LYS A 90 -7.93 -6.62 -2.83
C LYS A 90 -6.86 -7.70 -2.81
N GLY A 91 -6.45 -8.08 -1.60
CA GLY A 91 -5.41 -9.08 -1.37
C GLY A 91 -5.87 -10.18 -0.42
N VAL A 92 -5.21 -11.33 -0.56
CA VAL A 92 -5.30 -12.48 0.36
C VAL A 92 -3.92 -12.77 0.92
N ASP A 93 -3.77 -13.84 1.71
CA ASP A 93 -2.51 -14.31 2.30
C ASP A 93 -1.69 -13.22 3.02
N ALA A 94 -2.38 -12.16 3.46
CA ALA A 94 -1.74 -10.99 4.01
C ALA A 94 -1.02 -11.33 5.33
N GLU A 95 0.30 -11.16 5.33
CA GLU A 95 1.17 -11.43 6.48
C GLU A 95 1.80 -10.13 6.99
N VAL A 96 1.88 -9.99 8.31
CA VAL A 96 2.61 -8.89 8.96
C VAL A 96 4.08 -9.26 9.07
N CYS A 97 4.95 -8.37 8.62
CA CYS A 97 6.40 -8.54 8.61
C CYS A 97 7.07 -7.42 9.44
N THR A 98 8.22 -7.71 10.04
CA THR A 98 9.05 -6.68 10.66
C THR A 98 9.75 -5.84 9.59
N ALA A 99 9.66 -4.51 9.69
CA ALA A 99 10.45 -3.64 8.82
C ALA A 99 11.95 -3.78 9.16
N THR A 100 12.74 -4.01 8.12
CA THR A 100 14.21 -4.10 8.17
C THR A 100 14.88 -2.82 7.65
N PRO A 101 16.17 -2.59 7.91
CA PRO A 101 16.93 -1.48 7.33
C PRO A 101 16.87 -1.41 5.80
N GLY A 102 16.63 -2.53 5.11
CA GLY A 102 16.45 -2.57 3.65
C GLY A 102 15.26 -1.75 3.13
N HIS A 103 14.30 -1.42 3.98
CA HIS A 103 13.14 -0.60 3.62
C HIS A 103 13.41 0.91 3.69
N ALA A 104 14.59 1.35 4.12
CA ALA A 104 14.88 2.78 4.27
C ALA A 104 14.76 3.54 2.94
N ALA A 105 15.33 3.01 1.86
CA ALA A 105 15.25 3.60 0.51
C ALA A 105 13.81 3.58 -0.04
N LEU A 106 13.09 2.49 0.22
CA LEU A 106 11.63 2.39 0.36
C LEU A 106 10.97 3.70 0.79
N PHE A 107 11.04 3.84 2.09
CA PHE A 107 10.33 4.81 2.90
C PHE A 107 10.69 6.25 2.51
N GLU A 108 11.98 6.53 2.32
CA GLU A 108 12.47 7.84 1.89
C GLU A 108 11.90 8.22 0.53
N ARG A 109 11.95 7.33 -0.47
CA ARG A 109 11.49 7.66 -1.82
C ARG A 109 9.99 7.94 -1.87
N CYS A 110 9.17 7.15 -1.17
CA CYS A 110 7.73 7.41 -1.06
C CYS A 110 7.43 8.72 -0.34
N ARG A 111 8.14 8.99 0.78
CA ARG A 111 8.03 10.24 1.54
C ARG A 111 8.30 11.46 0.68
N GLU A 112 9.46 11.51 0.03
CA GLU A 112 9.88 12.67 -0.75
C GLU A 112 8.93 12.94 -1.92
N ARG A 113 8.46 11.89 -2.59
CA ARG A 113 7.50 12.03 -3.69
C ARG A 113 6.13 12.49 -3.20
N PHE A 114 5.65 11.96 -2.07
CA PHE A 114 4.38 12.38 -1.50
C PHE A 114 4.43 13.86 -1.07
N ILE A 115 5.52 14.30 -0.41
CA ILE A 115 5.73 15.71 -0.05
C ILE A 115 5.65 16.60 -1.29
N ALA A 116 6.38 16.25 -2.36
CA ALA A 116 6.36 17.00 -3.61
C ALA A 116 4.96 17.06 -4.27
N GLN A 117 4.14 16.02 -4.10
CA GLN A 117 2.76 16.00 -4.62
C GLN A 117 1.81 16.92 -3.84
N VAL A 118 2.03 17.12 -2.54
CA VAL A 118 1.12 17.91 -1.69
C VAL A 118 1.55 19.35 -1.47
N GLU A 119 2.83 19.66 -1.65
CA GLU A 119 3.39 21.01 -1.48
C GLU A 119 2.66 22.08 -2.32
N PRO A 120 2.30 21.86 -3.60
CA PRO A 120 1.55 22.84 -4.39
C PRO A 120 0.16 23.18 -3.82
N TYR A 121 -0.38 22.36 -2.92
CA TYR A 121 -1.67 22.56 -2.27
C TYR A 121 -1.55 23.22 -0.89
N GLY A 122 -0.37 23.72 -0.53
CA GLY A 122 -0.13 24.47 0.71
C GLY A 122 0.29 23.61 1.91
N PHE A 123 0.55 22.31 1.72
CA PHE A 123 1.09 21.45 2.77
C PHE A 123 2.61 21.61 2.88
N THR A 124 3.10 22.10 4.01
CA THR A 124 4.54 22.26 4.22
C THR A 124 5.22 20.91 4.46
N ARG A 125 6.47 20.78 4.02
CA ARG A 125 7.33 19.64 4.37
C ARG A 125 7.35 19.39 5.87
N GLU A 126 7.55 20.44 6.66
CA GLU A 126 7.60 20.36 8.13
C GLU A 126 6.33 19.71 8.71
N ALA A 127 5.15 20.13 8.25
CA ALA A 127 3.89 19.54 8.70
C ALA A 127 3.76 18.07 8.30
N ILE A 128 4.09 17.72 7.06
CA ILE A 128 4.02 16.33 6.59
C ILE A 128 5.01 15.43 7.34
N MET A 129 6.22 15.93 7.61
CA MET A 129 7.20 15.25 8.44
C MET A 129 6.64 15.00 9.84
N ALA A 130 6.22 16.06 10.55
CA ALA A 130 5.74 15.96 11.92
C ALA A 130 4.52 15.03 12.08
N ILE A 131 3.64 14.97 11.08
CA ILE A 131 2.40 14.17 11.18
C ILE A 131 2.64 12.70 10.81
N TRP A 132 3.48 12.40 9.82
CA TRP A 132 3.55 11.05 9.22
C TRP A 132 4.94 10.45 9.08
N TYR A 133 6.00 11.24 9.04
CA TYR A 133 7.32 10.79 8.60
C TYR A 133 8.46 11.06 9.59
N ASP A 134 8.19 11.66 10.74
CA ASP A 134 9.13 11.84 11.85
C ASP A 134 9.24 10.56 12.70
N LEU A 135 9.71 9.49 12.06
CA LEU A 135 9.95 8.18 12.68
C LEU A 135 10.97 7.37 11.89
N ASP A 136 11.70 6.52 12.62
CA ASP A 136 12.66 5.60 12.02
C ASP A 136 11.99 4.36 11.42
N VAL A 137 12.65 3.74 10.45
CA VAL A 137 12.15 2.54 9.75
C VAL A 137 11.86 1.37 10.70
N GLN A 138 12.55 1.28 11.84
CA GLN A 138 12.33 0.27 12.87
C GLN A 138 10.99 0.42 13.59
N ARG A 139 10.35 1.60 13.51
CA ARG A 139 9.00 1.85 14.04
C ARG A 139 7.90 1.51 13.03
N LEU A 140 8.26 0.95 11.87
CA LEU A 140 7.34 0.50 10.84
C LEU A 140 7.11 -1.02 10.94
N ALA A 141 5.92 -1.44 10.52
CA ALA A 141 5.64 -2.81 10.11
C ALA A 141 5.48 -2.85 8.58
N GLY A 142 5.74 -4.03 8.01
CA GLY A 142 5.36 -4.36 6.64
C GLY A 142 4.12 -5.25 6.62
N ILE A 143 3.33 -5.15 5.56
CA ILE A 143 2.33 -6.16 5.21
C ILE A 143 2.60 -6.62 3.79
N ARG A 144 2.77 -7.93 3.60
CA ARG A 144 2.94 -8.56 2.28
C ARG A 144 1.71 -9.36 1.93
N PHE A 145 1.24 -9.26 0.69
CA PHE A 145 0.04 -9.96 0.25
C PHE A 145 0.00 -10.19 -1.27
N THR A 146 -0.69 -11.23 -1.69
CA THR A 146 -0.95 -11.52 -3.10
C THR A 146 -2.19 -10.74 -3.58
N PRO A 147 -2.10 -9.92 -4.65
CA PRO A 147 -3.27 -9.27 -5.21
C PRO A 147 -4.17 -10.30 -5.90
N ILE A 148 -5.48 -10.26 -5.60
CA ILE A 148 -6.49 -11.13 -6.23
C ILE A 148 -7.48 -10.36 -7.10
N GLY A 149 -7.44 -9.03 -7.04
CA GLY A 149 -8.21 -8.15 -7.89
C GLY A 149 -7.72 -6.71 -7.73
N ALA A 150 -7.80 -5.96 -8.82
CA ALA A 150 -7.45 -4.55 -8.86
C ALA A 150 -8.47 -3.77 -9.70
N TRP A 151 -8.69 -2.51 -9.34
CA TRP A 151 -9.65 -1.63 -9.99
C TRP A 151 -9.08 -0.22 -10.09
N ASP A 152 -9.30 0.41 -11.24
CA ASP A 152 -9.06 1.83 -11.43
C ASP A 152 -10.23 2.60 -10.81
N GLN A 153 -9.97 3.34 -9.75
CA GLN A 153 -10.94 4.16 -9.03
C GLN A 153 -10.75 5.66 -9.33
N THR A 154 -10.02 5.98 -10.40
CA THR A 154 -9.82 7.36 -10.84
C THR A 154 -11.18 7.98 -11.17
N PRO A 155 -11.55 9.12 -10.57
CA PRO A 155 -12.83 9.77 -10.82
C PRO A 155 -13.04 10.04 -12.31
N GLY A 156 -14.19 9.60 -12.84
CA GLY A 156 -14.56 9.76 -14.25
C GLY A 156 -15.35 8.56 -14.78
N PRO A 157 -15.65 8.52 -16.09
CA PRO A 157 -16.45 7.45 -16.70
C PRO A 157 -15.83 6.04 -16.57
N GLY A 158 -14.52 5.95 -16.36
CA GLY A 158 -13.78 4.70 -16.16
C GLY A 158 -13.66 4.23 -14.71
N ALA A 159 -14.23 4.96 -13.73
CA ALA A 159 -14.16 4.58 -12.34
C ALA A 159 -14.81 3.20 -12.10
N GLY A 160 -14.10 2.35 -11.36
CA GLY A 160 -14.51 0.98 -11.08
C GLY A 160 -14.13 -0.04 -12.16
N GLN A 161 -13.48 0.35 -13.24
CA GLN A 161 -13.03 -0.61 -14.26
C GLN A 161 -11.96 -1.55 -13.68
N PRO A 162 -12.00 -2.85 -14.01
CA PRO A 162 -11.00 -3.80 -13.55
C PRO A 162 -9.64 -3.47 -14.18
N VAL A 163 -8.60 -3.58 -13.37
CA VAL A 163 -7.21 -3.62 -13.82
C VAL A 163 -6.84 -5.08 -14.00
N GLU A 164 -6.51 -5.47 -15.23
CA GLU A 164 -6.11 -6.84 -15.53
C GLU A 164 -4.78 -7.18 -14.86
N LEU A 165 -4.78 -8.19 -13.99
CA LEU A 165 -3.56 -8.70 -13.36
C LEU A 165 -2.83 -9.63 -14.33
N LEU A 166 -1.51 -9.43 -14.44
CA LEU A 166 -0.64 -10.26 -15.28
C LEU A 166 -0.39 -11.61 -14.60
N ARG A 167 -0.15 -12.64 -15.40
CA ARG A 167 0.24 -13.99 -14.97
C ARG A 167 1.48 -14.43 -15.71
#